data_AF-A0A9E6S6D2-F1
#
_entry.id   AF-A0A9E6S6D2-F1
#
_cell.length_a   1.000
_cell.length_b   1.000
_cell.length_c   1.000
_cell.angle_alpha   90.00
_cell.angle_beta   90.00
_cell.angle_gamma   90.00
#
_symmetry.space_group_name_H-M   'P 1'
#
loop_
_entity.id
_entity.type
_entity.pdbx_description
1 polymer ?
#
loop_
_entity_poly.entity_id
_entity_poly.type
_entity_poly.pdbx_seq_one_letter_code
_entity_poly.pdbx_strand_id
1 'polypeptide(L)'
;MSLAINDDVFSINLRCYFFLKYLVKVKLSDKNTRILLEQLIRHESASTDKVRELLEIYVKEHVTNRDKQEIFLLMIEHIQHSLDIRLFAFSVRLYIIKDVLLAEAKLKNASIAYDLAELHPLSLDYDNIIVFNPYNTRVQGALLVLLFFQKIERGEHTFLSEQSSHLLECLVQDMRILQAAGLEPNQMFMLMFTETMNQSITSASGSNYESRLKDVLVHIGIPRDSIRKAHDSHDISREFDLIFSLEQPTGGTRTYGIGAKRTLRERYKQFTNTADESDADILIQVTLGLDLNEAKANTIVVHKGVILFVADEIYDNRSFLQSLAHVYPVSELTIETLYNLPSRR
;
A
#
# COMPACT_ATOMS: atom_id res chain seq x y z
N MET A 1 -5.42 38.22 -16.22
CA MET A 1 -6.55 37.32 -15.89
C MET A 1 -6.56 37.18 -14.38
N SER A 2 -7.58 37.67 -13.67
CA SER A 2 -7.66 37.53 -12.21
C SER A 2 -8.25 36.16 -11.88
N LEU A 3 -7.50 35.33 -11.17
CA LEU A 3 -7.99 34.08 -10.58
C LEU A 3 -8.64 34.43 -9.23
N ALA A 4 -9.88 34.92 -9.25
CA ALA A 4 -10.65 35.21 -8.04
C ALA A 4 -11.55 34.02 -7.69
N ILE A 5 -11.40 33.47 -6.49
CA ILE A 5 -12.30 32.47 -5.92
C ILE A 5 -13.30 33.22 -5.03
N ASN A 6 -14.59 32.98 -5.23
CA ASN A 6 -15.65 33.55 -4.40
C ASN A 6 -15.63 32.90 -2.99
N ASP A 7 -15.76 33.71 -1.94
CA ASP A 7 -15.71 33.26 -0.54
C ASP A 7 -16.81 32.24 -0.18
N ASP A 8 -18.00 32.36 -0.75
CA ASP A 8 -19.11 31.41 -0.54
C ASP A 8 -18.77 30.05 -1.17
N VAL A 9 -18.23 30.08 -2.40
CA VAL A 9 -17.73 28.88 -3.11
C VAL A 9 -16.61 28.22 -2.33
N PHE A 10 -15.65 29.00 -1.82
CA PHE A 10 -14.59 28.46 -0.96
C PHE A 10 -15.16 27.84 0.32
N SER A 11 -16.07 28.54 0.99
CA SER A 11 -16.63 28.15 2.29
C SER A 11 -17.44 26.85 2.23
N ILE A 12 -18.23 26.63 1.17
CA ILE A 12 -19.00 25.37 1.02
C ILE A 12 -18.07 24.19 0.72
N ASN A 13 -17.06 24.37 -0.13
CA ASN A 13 -16.08 23.33 -0.45
C ASN A 13 -15.22 22.97 0.77
N LEU A 14 -14.75 23.97 1.52
CA LEU A 14 -14.00 23.77 2.75
C LEU A 14 -14.80 22.95 3.78
N ARG A 15 -16.07 23.30 3.99
CA ARG A 15 -16.97 22.55 4.90
C ARG A 15 -17.20 21.11 4.44
N CYS A 16 -17.41 20.89 3.14
CA CYS A 16 -17.57 19.55 2.59
C CYS A 16 -16.34 18.68 2.86
N TYR A 17 -15.15 19.18 2.49
CA TYR A 17 -13.90 18.48 2.75
C TYR A 17 -13.66 18.25 4.24
N PHE A 18 -13.98 19.24 5.09
CA PHE A 18 -13.90 19.11 6.54
C PHE A 18 -14.77 17.95 7.06
N PHE A 19 -16.06 17.89 6.69
CA PHE A 19 -16.95 16.80 7.10
C PHE A 19 -16.46 15.44 6.60
N LEU A 20 -16.11 15.32 5.32
CA LEU A 20 -15.60 14.07 4.75
C LEU A 20 -14.33 13.59 5.48
N LYS A 21 -13.38 14.50 5.72
CA LYS A 21 -12.12 14.20 6.41
C LYS A 21 -12.36 13.74 7.84
N TYR A 22 -13.27 14.39 8.56
CA TYR A 22 -13.53 14.07 9.95
C TYR A 22 -14.36 12.80 10.11
N LEU A 23 -15.29 12.50 9.18
CA LEU A 23 -15.96 11.19 9.11
C LEU A 23 -14.94 10.06 8.95
N VAL A 24 -13.93 10.22 8.08
CA VAL A 24 -12.82 9.25 7.93
C VAL A 24 -11.97 9.13 9.19
N LYS A 25 -11.75 10.21 9.93
CA LYS A 25 -11.01 10.16 11.21
C LYS A 25 -11.79 9.42 12.30
N VAL A 26 -13.09 9.69 12.43
CA VAL A 26 -13.94 9.04 13.45
C VAL A 26 -14.00 7.53 13.21
N LYS A 27 -14.05 7.08 11.95
CA LYS A 27 -14.18 5.65 11.60
C LYS A 27 -15.35 5.02 12.36
N LEU A 28 -16.56 5.53 12.11
CA LEU A 28 -17.78 4.92 12.63
C LEU A 28 -17.92 3.51 12.06
N SER A 29 -18.51 2.59 12.83
CA SER A 29 -18.94 1.30 12.32
C SER A 29 -20.10 1.48 11.32
N ASP A 30 -20.33 0.48 10.47
CA ASP A 30 -21.47 0.49 9.53
C ASP A 30 -22.80 0.71 10.25
N LYS A 31 -22.98 0.04 11.40
CA LYS A 31 -24.17 0.21 12.25
C LYS A 31 -24.34 1.66 12.68
N ASN A 32 -23.28 2.27 13.24
CA ASN A 32 -23.34 3.63 13.73
C ASN A 32 -23.53 4.64 12.59
N THR A 33 -22.90 4.41 11.44
CA THR A 33 -23.05 5.25 10.23
C THR A 33 -24.49 5.23 9.71
N ARG A 34 -25.15 4.05 9.71
CA ARG A 34 -26.55 3.92 9.32
C ARG A 34 -27.48 4.66 10.27
N ILE A 35 -27.28 4.51 11.59
CA ILE A 35 -28.08 5.23 12.60
C ILE A 35 -27.90 6.74 12.43
N LEU A 36 -26.67 7.22 12.21
CA LEU A 36 -26.41 8.64 11.95
C LEU A 36 -27.17 9.15 10.73
N LEU A 37 -27.09 8.43 9.60
CA LEU A 37 -27.77 8.81 8.38
C LEU A 37 -29.30 8.82 8.57
N GLU A 38 -29.84 7.84 9.31
CA GLU A 38 -31.25 7.79 9.65
C GLU A 38 -31.69 9.01 10.48
N GLN A 39 -30.91 9.43 11.49
CA GLN A 39 -31.21 10.64 12.27
C GLN A 39 -31.24 11.89 11.39
N LEU A 40 -30.28 12.03 10.47
CA LEU A 40 -30.23 13.17 9.54
C LEU A 40 -31.43 13.19 8.61
N ILE A 41 -31.87 12.04 8.10
CA ILE A 41 -33.02 11.93 7.19
C ILE A 41 -34.33 12.21 7.92
N ARG A 42 -34.55 11.60 9.10
CA ARG A 42 -35.80 11.76 9.87
C ARG A 42 -36.07 13.20 10.30
N HIS A 43 -35.01 13.98 10.46
CA HIS A 43 -35.06 15.33 11.01
C HIS A 43 -34.62 16.40 10.01
N GLU A 44 -34.58 16.09 8.70
CA GLU A 44 -34.16 17.02 7.65
C GLU A 44 -35.00 18.30 7.62
N SER A 45 -36.29 18.21 8.00
CA SER A 45 -37.21 19.35 8.06
C SER A 45 -37.26 20.06 9.42
N ALA A 46 -36.49 19.61 10.42
CA ALA A 46 -36.45 20.24 11.73
C ALA A 46 -35.61 21.53 11.70
N SER A 47 -35.71 22.34 12.75
CA SER A 47 -34.81 23.49 12.91
C SER A 47 -33.37 23.02 13.09
N THR A 48 -32.41 23.84 12.66
CA THR A 48 -30.98 23.48 12.77
C THR A 48 -30.57 23.20 14.21
N ASP A 49 -31.04 23.98 15.17
CA ASP A 49 -30.77 23.74 16.60
C ASP A 49 -31.28 22.38 17.06
N LYS A 50 -32.46 21.97 16.59
CA LYS A 50 -33.02 20.67 16.95
C LYS A 50 -32.20 19.51 16.36
N VAL A 51 -31.73 19.65 15.13
CA VAL A 51 -30.86 18.66 14.50
C VAL A 51 -29.53 18.56 15.25
N ARG A 52 -28.92 19.69 15.65
CA ARG A 52 -27.70 19.68 16.46
C ARG A 52 -27.90 18.95 17.79
N GLU A 53 -28.96 19.28 18.52
CA GLU A 53 -29.31 18.62 19.79
C GLU A 53 -29.42 17.09 19.62
N LEU A 54 -30.10 16.64 18.55
CA LEU A 54 -30.26 15.22 18.25
C LEU A 54 -28.94 14.53 17.89
N LEU A 55 -28.06 15.22 17.15
CA LEU A 55 -26.73 14.70 16.84
C LEU A 55 -25.85 14.61 18.09
N GLU A 56 -25.95 15.56 19.02
CA GLU A 56 -25.24 15.48 20.31
C GLU A 56 -25.71 14.31 21.16
N ILE A 57 -27.02 14.03 21.18
CA ILE A 57 -27.59 12.84 21.84
C ILE A 57 -27.04 11.58 21.18
N TYR A 58 -27.07 11.49 19.85
CA TYR A 58 -26.51 10.38 19.10
C TYR A 58 -25.03 10.11 19.47
N VAL A 59 -24.21 11.17 19.56
CA VAL A 59 -22.78 11.04 19.91
C VAL A 59 -22.63 10.42 21.30
N LYS A 60 -23.41 10.89 22.29
CA LYS A 60 -23.36 10.38 23.67
C LYS A 60 -23.79 8.91 23.76
N GLU A 61 -24.78 8.51 22.97
CA GLU A 61 -25.36 7.16 23.03
C GLU A 61 -24.57 6.12 22.21
N HIS A 62 -23.99 6.51 21.08
CA HIS A 62 -23.45 5.55 20.10
C HIS A 62 -21.94 5.61 19.88
N VAL A 63 -21.27 6.70 20.29
CA VAL A 63 -19.83 6.86 20.11
C VAL A 63 -19.16 6.67 21.47
N THR A 64 -18.56 5.51 21.74
CA THR A 64 -18.01 5.18 23.07
C THR A 64 -16.63 5.75 23.33
N ASN A 65 -15.83 5.98 22.28
CA ASN A 65 -14.47 6.52 22.40
C ASN A 65 -14.52 8.04 22.51
N ARG A 66 -13.90 8.59 23.57
CA ARG A 66 -13.90 10.03 23.88
C ARG A 66 -13.28 10.89 22.78
N ASP A 67 -12.13 10.50 22.25
CA ASP A 67 -11.47 11.26 21.17
C ASP A 67 -12.38 11.33 19.92
N LYS A 68 -13.08 10.24 19.62
CA LYS A 68 -14.08 10.20 18.54
C LYS A 68 -15.28 11.10 18.83
N GLN A 69 -15.74 11.16 20.08
CA GLN A 69 -16.83 12.07 20.48
C GLN A 69 -16.41 13.53 20.28
N GLU A 70 -15.23 13.92 20.72
CA GLU A 70 -14.72 15.30 20.58
C GLU A 70 -14.62 15.71 19.11
N ILE A 71 -14.10 14.83 18.25
CA ILE A 71 -14.05 15.03 16.79
C ILE A 71 -15.47 15.18 16.21
N PHE A 72 -16.45 14.44 16.71
CA PHE A 72 -17.83 14.50 16.23
C PHE A 72 -18.55 15.77 16.68
N LEU A 73 -18.39 16.16 17.94
CA LEU A 73 -18.93 17.42 18.47
C LEU A 73 -18.39 18.62 17.70
N LEU A 74 -17.10 18.59 17.31
CA LEU A 74 -16.53 19.61 16.43
C LEU A 74 -17.24 19.66 15.07
N MET A 75 -17.63 18.53 14.48
CA MET A 75 -18.43 18.54 13.25
C MET A 75 -19.80 19.18 13.46
N ILE A 76 -20.47 18.89 14.58
CA ILE A 76 -21.79 19.44 14.90
C ILE A 76 -21.71 20.97 15.06
N GLU A 77 -20.65 21.50 15.65
CA GLU A 77 -20.41 22.96 15.75
C GLU A 77 -20.33 23.66 14.39
N HIS A 78 -20.01 22.96 13.30
CA HIS A 78 -19.98 23.54 11.97
C HIS A 78 -21.32 23.46 11.22
N ILE A 79 -22.38 22.94 11.86
CA ILE A 79 -23.74 22.91 11.31
C ILE A 79 -24.50 24.14 11.82
N GLN A 80 -24.54 25.20 11.02
CA GLN A 80 -25.12 26.49 11.43
C GLN A 80 -26.46 26.78 10.75
N HIS A 81 -26.66 26.26 9.54
CA HIS A 81 -27.89 26.46 8.76
C HIS A 81 -28.38 25.17 8.10
N SER A 82 -29.58 25.20 7.52
CA SER A 82 -30.20 24.05 6.85
C SER A 82 -29.35 23.46 5.72
N LEU A 83 -28.60 24.30 5.00
CA LEU A 83 -27.68 23.85 3.95
C LEU A 83 -26.54 23.00 4.53
N ASP A 84 -26.06 23.31 5.73
CA ASP A 84 -24.99 22.53 6.39
C ASP A 84 -25.49 21.14 6.79
N ILE A 85 -26.76 21.01 7.21
CA ILE A 85 -27.38 19.71 7.51
C ILE A 85 -27.41 18.85 6.24
N ARG A 86 -27.85 19.43 5.12
CA ARG A 86 -27.86 18.74 3.82
C ARG A 86 -26.44 18.36 3.40
N LEU A 87 -25.48 19.27 3.55
CA LEU A 87 -24.08 19.02 3.23
C LEU A 87 -23.48 17.89 4.09
N PHE A 88 -23.83 17.85 5.38
CA PHE A 88 -23.37 16.81 6.29
C PHE A 88 -24.00 15.45 5.94
N ALA A 89 -25.32 15.40 5.67
CA ALA A 89 -25.99 14.19 5.19
C ALA A 89 -25.41 13.69 3.86
N PHE A 90 -25.14 14.59 2.91
CA PHE A 90 -24.46 14.29 1.67
C PHE A 90 -23.05 13.70 1.92
N SER A 91 -22.30 14.28 2.86
CA SER A 91 -20.97 13.80 3.25
C SER A 91 -21.01 12.40 3.88
N VAL A 92 -22.03 12.11 4.69
CA VAL A 92 -22.26 10.76 5.25
C VAL A 92 -22.57 9.74 4.15
N ARG A 93 -23.40 10.10 3.16
CA ARG A 93 -23.67 9.20 2.02
C ARG A 93 -22.41 8.94 1.19
N LEU A 94 -21.62 9.98 0.90
CA LEU A 94 -20.33 9.83 0.23
C LEU A 94 -19.36 8.97 1.04
N TYR A 95 -19.32 9.13 2.36
CA TYR A 95 -18.49 8.31 3.25
C TYR A 95 -18.85 6.81 3.16
N ILE A 96 -20.13 6.47 2.99
CA ILE A 96 -20.57 5.08 2.74
C ILE A 96 -20.07 4.60 1.37
N ILE A 97 -20.23 5.40 0.32
CA ILE A 97 -19.79 5.05 -1.05
C ILE A 97 -18.27 4.88 -1.13
N LYS A 98 -17.50 5.67 -0.37
CA LYS A 98 -16.03 5.58 -0.28
C LYS A 98 -15.55 4.15 -0.04
N ASP A 99 -16.18 3.40 0.86
CA ASP A 99 -15.74 2.03 1.18
C ASP A 99 -16.01 1.06 0.02
N VAL A 100 -17.11 1.25 -0.71
CA VAL A 100 -17.41 0.47 -1.92
C VAL A 100 -16.38 0.74 -3.00
N LEU A 101 -16.09 2.00 -3.30
CA LEU A 101 -15.10 2.37 -4.31
C LEU A 101 -13.69 1.92 -3.93
N LEU A 102 -13.35 1.97 -2.63
CA LEU A 102 -12.04 1.50 -2.13
C LEU A 102 -11.92 -0.02 -2.23
N ALA A 103 -12.98 -0.77 -1.95
CA ALA A 103 -13.00 -2.23 -2.12
C ALA A 103 -12.82 -2.61 -3.59
N GLU A 104 -13.53 -1.95 -4.49
CA GLU A 104 -13.41 -2.16 -5.94
C GLU A 104 -12.00 -1.81 -6.45
N ALA A 105 -11.43 -0.70 -6.00
CA ALA A 105 -10.07 -0.31 -6.36
C ALA A 105 -9.01 -1.34 -5.94
N LYS A 106 -9.27 -2.11 -4.87
CA LYS A 106 -8.39 -3.16 -4.38
C LYS A 106 -8.63 -4.52 -5.03
N LEU A 107 -9.77 -4.73 -5.69
CA LEU A 107 -10.10 -6.03 -6.28
C LEU A 107 -9.09 -6.42 -7.36
N LYS A 108 -8.54 -5.45 -8.10
CA LYS A 108 -7.45 -5.68 -9.06
C LYS A 108 -6.22 -6.29 -8.41
N ASN A 109 -5.98 -6.05 -7.13
CA ASN A 109 -4.86 -6.65 -6.41
C ASN A 109 -5.05 -8.15 -6.20
N ALA A 110 -6.29 -8.64 -6.18
CA ALA A 110 -6.56 -10.08 -6.17
C ALA A 110 -6.17 -10.72 -7.52
N SER A 111 -6.38 -10.01 -8.64
CA SER A 111 -5.94 -10.46 -9.96
C SER A 111 -4.42 -10.52 -10.08
N ILE A 112 -3.71 -9.57 -9.48
CA ILE A 112 -2.24 -9.53 -9.45
C ILE A 112 -1.63 -10.82 -8.84
N ALA A 113 -2.31 -11.48 -7.91
CA ALA A 113 -1.81 -12.72 -7.32
C ALA A 113 -1.65 -13.85 -8.36
N TYR A 114 -2.49 -13.88 -9.39
CA TYR A 114 -2.37 -14.84 -10.49
C TYR A 114 -1.16 -14.51 -11.38
N ASP A 115 -0.97 -13.22 -11.71
CA ASP A 115 0.18 -12.77 -12.50
C ASP A 115 1.52 -13.08 -11.78
N LEU A 116 1.57 -12.89 -10.46
CA LEU A 116 2.76 -13.15 -9.66
C LEU A 116 3.07 -14.63 -9.48
N ALA A 117 2.07 -15.52 -9.58
CA ALA A 117 2.25 -16.95 -9.38
C ALA A 117 3.07 -17.61 -10.50
N GLU A 118 3.10 -17.00 -11.69
CA GLU A 118 3.84 -17.49 -12.86
C GLU A 118 5.28 -16.96 -12.90
N LEU A 119 5.64 -16.03 -12.02
CA LEU A 119 6.94 -15.34 -12.03
C LEU A 119 7.84 -15.79 -10.88
N HIS A 120 9.15 -15.80 -11.11
CA HIS A 120 10.11 -16.06 -10.06
C HIS A 120 10.11 -14.91 -9.02
N PRO A 121 9.95 -15.16 -7.71
CA PRO A 121 9.79 -14.10 -6.70
C PRO A 121 10.92 -13.07 -6.61
N LEU A 122 12.12 -13.43 -7.08
CA LEU A 122 13.31 -12.57 -7.09
C LEU A 122 13.58 -11.91 -8.45
N SER A 123 12.73 -12.13 -9.44
CA SER A 123 12.85 -11.56 -10.78
C SER A 123 12.52 -10.07 -10.80
N LEU A 124 12.98 -9.39 -11.86
CA LEU A 124 12.66 -7.99 -12.08
C LEU A 124 11.17 -7.79 -12.39
N ASP A 125 10.57 -8.66 -13.19
CA ASP A 125 9.15 -8.57 -13.55
C ASP A 125 8.24 -8.73 -12.33
N TYR A 126 8.55 -9.67 -11.43
CA TYR A 126 7.85 -9.78 -10.15
C TYR A 126 7.96 -8.47 -9.35
N ASP A 127 9.17 -7.91 -9.25
CA ASP A 127 9.40 -6.67 -8.52
C ASP A 127 8.63 -5.49 -9.13
N ASN A 128 8.59 -5.38 -10.46
CA ASN A 128 7.83 -4.36 -11.17
C ASN A 128 6.35 -4.41 -10.77
N ILE A 129 5.71 -5.57 -10.83
CA ILE A 129 4.29 -5.71 -10.47
C ILE A 129 4.04 -5.24 -9.04
N ILE A 130 4.86 -5.67 -8.07
CA ILE A 130 4.72 -5.27 -6.66
C ILE A 130 4.92 -3.77 -6.47
N VAL A 131 5.92 -3.17 -7.12
CA VAL A 131 6.21 -1.73 -7.01
C VAL A 131 5.09 -0.90 -7.60
N PHE A 132 4.53 -1.32 -8.72
CA PHE A 132 3.44 -0.62 -9.38
C PHE A 132 2.11 -0.80 -8.67
N ASN A 133 1.93 -1.85 -7.85
CA ASN A 133 0.66 -2.16 -7.20
C ASN A 133 0.05 -0.98 -6.38
N PRO A 134 0.79 -0.31 -5.48
CA PRO A 134 0.32 0.93 -4.85
C PRO A 134 -0.17 2.01 -5.83
N TYR A 135 0.54 2.19 -6.95
CA TYR A 135 0.17 3.18 -7.96
C TYR A 135 -1.06 2.75 -8.75
N ASN A 136 -1.17 1.46 -9.09
CA ASN A 136 -2.35 0.88 -9.71
C ASN A 136 -3.60 1.11 -8.86
N THR A 137 -3.53 0.84 -7.56
CA THR A 137 -4.64 1.09 -6.63
C THR A 137 -5.03 2.58 -6.63
N ARG A 138 -4.05 3.50 -6.60
CA ARG A 138 -4.32 4.96 -6.63
C ARG A 138 -4.98 5.41 -7.92
N VAL A 139 -4.44 4.99 -9.06
CA VAL A 139 -4.95 5.36 -10.39
C VAL A 139 -6.35 4.79 -10.58
N GLN A 140 -6.55 3.51 -10.26
CA GLN A 140 -7.86 2.86 -10.36
C GLN A 140 -8.88 3.54 -9.45
N GLY A 141 -8.51 3.84 -8.20
CA GLY A 141 -9.37 4.56 -7.28
C GLY A 141 -9.79 5.94 -7.80
N ALA A 142 -8.84 6.73 -8.33
CA ALA A 142 -9.15 8.03 -8.92
C ALA A 142 -10.09 7.92 -10.13
N LEU A 143 -9.87 6.94 -11.00
CA LEU A 143 -10.73 6.70 -12.16
C LEU A 143 -12.13 6.22 -11.75
N LEU A 144 -12.23 5.40 -10.71
CA LEU A 144 -13.51 4.94 -10.17
C LEU A 144 -14.33 6.09 -9.59
N VAL A 145 -13.70 7.01 -8.86
CA VAL A 145 -14.39 8.22 -8.36
C VAL A 145 -14.88 9.09 -9.52
N LEU A 146 -14.03 9.32 -10.52
CA LEU A 146 -14.42 10.08 -11.71
C LEU A 146 -15.63 9.43 -12.41
N LEU A 147 -15.57 8.12 -12.64
CA LEU A 147 -16.65 7.36 -13.27
C LEU A 147 -17.92 7.39 -12.41
N PHE A 148 -17.80 7.27 -11.10
CA PHE A 148 -18.91 7.37 -10.15
C PHE A 148 -19.65 8.70 -10.31
N PHE A 149 -18.94 9.83 -10.23
CA PHE A 149 -19.54 11.16 -10.39
C PHE A 149 -20.16 11.37 -11.78
N GLN A 150 -19.49 10.93 -12.85
CA GLN A 150 -20.04 10.99 -14.21
C GLN A 150 -21.35 10.21 -14.36
N LYS A 151 -21.45 9.02 -13.74
CA LYS A 151 -22.65 8.19 -13.81
C LYS A 151 -23.81 8.80 -13.03
N ILE A 152 -23.58 9.28 -11.80
CA ILE A 152 -24.65 9.88 -11.01
C ILE A 152 -25.14 11.20 -11.61
N GLU A 153 -24.27 11.99 -12.26
CA GLU A 153 -24.68 13.20 -12.99
C GLU A 153 -25.64 12.90 -14.13
N ARG A 154 -25.45 11.75 -14.80
CA ARG A 154 -26.33 11.25 -15.87
C ARG A 154 -27.59 10.54 -15.36
N GLY A 155 -27.73 10.35 -14.04
CA GLY A 155 -28.81 9.55 -13.46
C GLY A 155 -28.66 8.05 -13.72
N GLU A 156 -27.45 7.57 -14.03
CA GLU A 156 -27.18 6.15 -14.21
C GLU A 156 -26.99 5.46 -12.85
N HIS A 157 -27.84 4.48 -12.55
CA HIS A 157 -27.79 3.69 -11.30
C HIS A 157 -27.12 2.31 -11.47
N THR A 158 -26.69 1.97 -12.68
CA THR A 158 -26.29 0.61 -13.11
C THR A 158 -25.01 0.06 -12.47
N PHE A 159 -24.32 0.83 -11.62
CA PHE A 159 -23.08 0.40 -10.96
C PHE A 159 -23.30 -0.12 -9.52
N LEU A 160 -24.51 -0.01 -8.97
CA LEU A 160 -24.90 -0.63 -7.69
C LEU A 160 -26.10 -1.55 -7.87
N SER A 161 -26.43 -2.33 -6.83
CA SER A 161 -27.64 -3.15 -6.81
C SER A 161 -28.90 -2.30 -6.93
N GLU A 162 -29.95 -2.83 -7.54
CA GLU A 162 -31.24 -2.14 -7.68
C GLU A 162 -31.80 -1.65 -6.34
N GLN A 163 -31.55 -2.42 -5.27
CA GLN A 163 -31.95 -2.08 -3.89
C GLN A 163 -31.26 -0.82 -3.34
N SER A 164 -30.18 -0.37 -3.98
CA SER A 164 -29.42 0.84 -3.62
C SER A 164 -29.85 2.08 -4.39
N SER A 165 -30.80 1.96 -5.34
CA SER A 165 -31.20 3.06 -6.23
C SER A 165 -31.68 4.29 -5.47
N HIS A 166 -32.45 4.09 -4.38
CA HIS A 166 -32.94 5.19 -3.56
C HIS A 166 -31.82 6.03 -2.91
N LEU A 167 -30.75 5.38 -2.43
CA LEU A 167 -29.60 6.09 -1.88
C LEU A 167 -28.93 6.97 -2.95
N LEU A 168 -28.80 6.44 -4.16
CA LEU A 168 -28.21 7.17 -5.30
C LEU A 168 -29.09 8.34 -5.74
N GLU A 169 -30.41 8.15 -5.80
CA GLU A 169 -31.36 9.22 -6.11
C GLU A 169 -31.24 10.39 -5.12
N CYS A 170 -31.21 10.10 -3.81
CA CYS A 170 -31.00 11.13 -2.79
C CYS A 170 -29.64 11.82 -2.95
N LEU A 171 -28.59 11.06 -3.26
CA LEU A 171 -27.25 11.61 -3.47
C LEU A 171 -27.22 12.56 -4.68
N VAL A 172 -27.88 12.19 -5.78
CA VAL A 172 -28.01 13.04 -6.99
C VAL A 172 -28.81 14.32 -6.69
N GLN A 173 -29.91 14.21 -5.94
CA GLN A 173 -30.71 15.36 -5.56
C GLN A 173 -29.91 16.35 -4.69
N ASP A 174 -29.25 15.85 -3.65
CA ASP A 174 -28.38 16.67 -2.79
C ASP A 174 -27.23 17.29 -3.59
N MET A 175 -26.60 16.50 -4.46
CA MET A 175 -25.51 16.98 -5.32
C MET A 175 -25.95 18.18 -6.18
N ARG A 176 -27.11 18.11 -6.84
CA ARG A 176 -27.63 19.22 -7.66
C ARG A 176 -27.86 20.49 -6.84
N ILE A 177 -28.47 20.36 -5.66
CA ILE A 177 -28.74 21.49 -4.76
C ILE A 177 -27.42 22.12 -4.29
N LEU A 178 -26.46 21.29 -3.88
CA LEU A 178 -25.17 21.75 -3.36
C LEU A 178 -24.27 22.34 -4.46
N GLN A 179 -24.30 21.78 -5.67
CA GLN A 179 -23.60 22.32 -6.85
C GLN A 179 -24.16 23.70 -7.22
N ALA A 180 -25.48 23.89 -7.15
CA ALA A 180 -26.08 25.22 -7.35
C ALA A 180 -25.62 26.25 -6.31
N ALA A 181 -25.17 25.79 -5.13
CA ALA A 181 -24.54 26.61 -4.09
C ALA A 181 -23.01 26.72 -4.23
N GLY A 182 -22.41 26.17 -5.30
CA GLY A 182 -20.98 26.26 -5.59
C GLY A 182 -20.12 25.08 -5.11
N LEU A 183 -20.71 23.98 -4.66
CA LEU A 183 -19.95 22.79 -4.27
C LEU A 183 -19.33 22.09 -5.50
N GLU A 184 -18.06 21.69 -5.39
CA GLU A 184 -17.35 20.82 -6.34
C GLU A 184 -17.18 19.41 -5.72
N PRO A 185 -18.23 18.57 -5.73
CA PRO A 185 -18.30 17.36 -4.91
C PRO A 185 -17.24 16.32 -5.31
N ASN A 186 -16.98 16.17 -6.61
CA ASN A 186 -15.94 15.28 -7.13
C ASN A 186 -14.56 15.67 -6.57
N GLN A 187 -14.21 16.96 -6.62
CA GLN A 187 -12.90 17.44 -6.15
C GLN A 187 -12.74 17.23 -4.64
N MET A 188 -13.75 17.59 -3.85
CA MET A 188 -13.69 17.45 -2.39
C MET A 188 -13.64 15.98 -1.97
N PHE A 189 -14.41 15.12 -2.65
CA PHE A 189 -14.36 13.69 -2.42
C PHE A 189 -13.03 13.08 -2.84
N MET A 190 -12.46 13.48 -3.98
CA MET A 190 -11.16 13.02 -4.46
C MET A 190 -10.00 13.34 -3.49
N LEU A 191 -10.00 14.52 -2.89
CA LEU A 191 -9.01 14.90 -1.87
C LEU A 191 -9.05 13.92 -0.69
N MET A 192 -10.24 13.72 -0.11
CA MET A 192 -10.42 12.79 1.01
C MET A 192 -10.15 11.33 0.61
N PHE A 193 -10.59 10.91 -0.57
CA PHE A 193 -10.43 9.54 -1.06
C PHE A 193 -8.94 9.21 -1.25
N THR A 194 -8.15 10.16 -1.77
CA THR A 194 -6.70 10.02 -1.91
C THR A 194 -5.99 9.86 -0.56
N GLU A 195 -6.39 10.63 0.46
CA GLU A 195 -5.88 10.45 1.82
C GLU A 195 -6.18 9.06 2.38
N THR A 196 -7.42 8.59 2.17
CA THR A 196 -7.86 7.26 2.60
C THR A 196 -7.08 6.14 1.89
N MET A 197 -6.88 6.26 0.58
CA MET A 197 -6.10 5.30 -0.20
C MET A 197 -4.65 5.24 0.28
N ASN A 198 -4.01 6.38 0.53
CA ASN A 198 -2.63 6.42 1.01
C ASN A 198 -2.46 5.69 2.35
N GLN A 199 -3.40 5.88 3.29
CA GLN A 199 -3.40 5.15 4.55
C GLN A 199 -3.56 3.64 4.32
N SER A 200 -4.46 3.25 3.43
CA SER A 200 -4.71 1.84 3.13
C SER A 200 -3.53 1.14 2.42
N ILE A 201 -2.84 1.84 1.53
CA ILE A 201 -1.66 1.33 0.84
C ILE A 201 -0.53 1.11 1.84
N THR A 202 -0.28 2.07 2.73
CA THR A 202 0.75 1.93 3.77
C THR A 202 0.48 0.73 4.67
N SER A 203 -0.79 0.48 5.05
CA SER A 203 -1.15 -0.71 5.83
C SER A 203 -1.04 -2.03 5.07
N ALA A 204 -1.06 -1.99 3.74
CA ALA A 204 -1.05 -3.16 2.86
C ALA A 204 0.30 -3.39 2.15
N SER A 205 1.31 -2.54 2.39
CA SER A 205 2.66 -2.72 1.82
C SER A 205 3.23 -4.06 2.30
N GLY A 206 3.11 -5.05 1.41
CA GLY A 206 3.55 -6.43 1.60
C GLY A 206 5.08 -6.59 1.57
N SER A 207 5.46 -7.86 1.66
CA SER A 207 6.80 -8.37 1.95
C SER A 207 7.94 -7.66 1.21
N ASN A 208 8.96 -7.26 1.95
CA ASN A 208 10.17 -6.68 1.37
C ASN A 208 10.98 -7.77 0.61
N TYR A 209 11.95 -7.35 -0.21
CA TYR A 209 12.75 -8.27 -1.04
C TYR A 209 13.46 -9.39 -0.24
N GLU A 210 13.89 -9.08 0.98
CA GLU A 210 14.45 -10.05 1.94
C GLU A 210 13.46 -11.17 2.29
N SER A 211 12.20 -10.81 2.56
CA SER A 211 11.15 -11.80 2.87
C SER A 211 10.89 -12.72 1.68
N ARG A 212 10.87 -12.18 0.45
CA ARG A 212 10.74 -12.98 -0.78
C ARG A 212 11.90 -13.96 -0.95
N LEU A 213 13.13 -13.51 -0.68
CA LEU A 213 14.30 -14.39 -0.70
C LEU A 213 14.18 -15.50 0.35
N LYS A 214 13.75 -15.18 1.57
CA LYS A 214 13.52 -16.20 2.60
C LYS A 214 12.52 -17.25 2.14
N ASP A 215 11.43 -16.85 1.50
CA ASP A 215 10.44 -17.80 0.98
C ASP A 215 11.01 -18.66 -0.17
N VAL A 216 11.85 -18.11 -1.06
CA VAL A 216 12.57 -18.88 -2.08
C VAL A 216 13.52 -19.90 -1.45
N LEU A 217 14.31 -19.50 -0.45
CA LEU A 217 15.21 -20.42 0.26
C LEU A 217 14.45 -21.58 0.91
N VAL A 218 13.29 -21.29 1.50
CA VAL A 218 12.41 -22.33 2.06
C VAL A 218 11.89 -23.26 0.96
N HIS A 219 11.47 -22.69 -0.17
CA HIS A 219 10.93 -23.46 -1.29
C HIS A 219 11.95 -24.44 -1.89
N ILE A 220 13.23 -24.04 -1.98
CA ILE A 220 14.31 -24.92 -2.47
C ILE A 220 14.77 -25.95 -1.43
N GLY A 221 14.17 -25.98 -0.24
CA GLY A 221 14.39 -27.04 0.76
C GLY A 221 15.20 -26.63 1.99
N ILE A 222 15.51 -25.34 2.19
CA ILE A 222 16.16 -24.87 3.42
C ILE A 222 15.12 -24.79 4.55
N PRO A 223 15.29 -25.47 5.70
CA PRO A 223 14.32 -25.42 6.79
C PRO A 223 14.10 -23.99 7.30
N ARG A 224 12.85 -23.55 7.39
CA ARG A 224 12.49 -22.17 7.77
C ARG A 224 13.11 -21.72 9.10
N ASP A 225 13.20 -22.62 10.07
CA ASP A 225 13.74 -22.37 11.41
C ASP A 225 15.27 -22.31 11.44
N SER A 226 15.94 -22.80 10.39
CA SER A 226 17.40 -22.68 10.23
C SER A 226 17.83 -21.32 9.70
N ILE A 227 16.92 -20.57 9.06
CA ILE A 227 17.18 -19.26 8.45
C ILE A 227 16.97 -18.16 9.50
N ARG A 228 18.08 -17.65 10.02
CA ARG A 228 18.11 -16.57 11.03
C ARG A 228 18.35 -15.22 10.36
N LYS A 229 17.80 -14.16 10.95
CA LYS A 229 18.20 -12.79 10.64
C LYS A 229 19.44 -12.47 11.49
N ALA A 230 20.50 -11.93 10.91
CA ALA A 230 21.73 -11.70 11.67
C ALA A 230 21.65 -10.53 12.66
N HIS A 231 20.60 -9.70 12.59
CA HIS A 231 20.37 -8.59 13.54
C HIS A 231 19.87 -9.01 14.93
N ASP A 232 19.72 -10.31 15.21
CA ASP A 232 19.26 -10.80 16.52
C ASP A 232 20.37 -10.70 17.60
N SER A 233 20.47 -9.49 18.15
CA SER A 233 20.88 -9.11 19.52
C SER A 233 22.32 -9.28 20.02
N HIS A 234 23.21 -10.05 19.39
CA HIS A 234 24.57 -10.27 19.96
C HIS A 234 25.76 -10.08 19.00
N ASP A 235 25.53 -9.80 17.71
CA ASP A 235 26.61 -9.65 16.73
C ASP A 235 26.40 -8.38 15.87
N ILE A 236 26.75 -7.23 16.45
CA ILE A 236 26.57 -5.89 15.88
C ILE A 236 27.52 -5.65 14.68
N SER A 237 28.45 -6.59 14.43
CA SER A 237 29.52 -6.45 13.42
C SER A 237 29.23 -7.10 12.06
N ARG A 238 28.17 -7.91 11.93
CA ARG A 238 27.92 -8.73 10.73
C ARG A 238 26.61 -8.36 10.02
N GLU A 239 26.72 -7.72 8.86
CA GLU A 239 25.57 -7.24 8.04
C GLU A 239 24.99 -8.33 7.10
N PHE A 240 24.60 -9.49 7.63
CA PHE A 240 23.80 -10.44 6.83
C PHE A 240 22.31 -10.11 6.94
N ASP A 241 21.61 -10.09 5.81
CA ASP A 241 20.15 -10.06 5.84
C ASP A 241 19.63 -11.45 6.30
N LEU A 242 20.25 -12.55 5.85
CA LEU A 242 19.94 -13.92 6.25
C LEU A 242 21.21 -14.77 6.47
N ILE A 243 21.18 -15.67 7.45
CA ILE A 243 22.24 -16.67 7.69
C ILE A 243 21.64 -18.05 7.98
N PHE A 244 22.24 -19.11 7.44
CA PHE A 244 21.88 -20.49 7.74
C PHE A 244 23.06 -21.45 7.52
N SER A 245 22.91 -22.69 7.99
CA SER A 245 23.86 -23.77 7.77
C SER A 245 23.19 -24.91 7.02
N LEU A 246 23.94 -25.56 6.13
CA LEU A 246 23.46 -26.64 5.28
C LEU A 246 24.44 -27.81 5.28
N GLU A 247 23.92 -29.00 5.63
CA GLU A 247 24.68 -30.26 5.54
C GLU A 247 24.94 -30.61 4.08
N GLN A 248 26.17 -30.96 3.77
CA GLN A 248 26.59 -31.28 2.41
C GLN A 248 26.35 -32.78 2.10
N PRO A 249 25.97 -33.14 0.86
CA PRO A 249 25.78 -34.55 0.47
C PRO A 249 27.04 -35.41 0.66
N THR A 250 28.22 -34.79 0.57
CA THR A 250 29.53 -35.44 0.77
C THR A 250 29.95 -35.53 2.24
N GLY A 251 29.11 -35.08 3.17
CA GLY A 251 29.44 -34.92 4.58
C GLY A 251 30.03 -33.54 4.91
N GLY A 252 29.84 -33.11 6.16
CA GLY A 252 30.21 -31.78 6.65
C GLY A 252 29.06 -30.78 6.56
N THR A 253 29.21 -29.64 7.23
CA THR A 253 28.23 -28.55 7.25
C THR A 253 28.89 -27.29 6.73
N ARG A 254 28.21 -26.53 5.87
CA ARG A 254 28.65 -25.22 5.40
C ARG A 254 27.69 -24.13 5.88
N THR A 255 28.23 -22.98 6.24
CA THR A 255 27.46 -21.79 6.62
C THR A 255 27.39 -20.78 5.47
N TYR A 256 26.18 -20.24 5.24
CA TYR A 256 25.86 -19.32 4.16
C TYR A 256 25.42 -17.98 4.75
N GLY A 257 26.14 -16.91 4.41
CA GLY A 257 25.75 -15.53 4.71
C GLY A 257 25.18 -14.86 3.46
N ILE A 258 23.94 -14.36 3.53
CA ILE A 258 23.25 -13.79 2.37
C ILE A 258 22.86 -12.33 2.60
N GLY A 259 23.24 -11.48 1.65
CA GLY A 259 22.76 -10.11 1.49
C GLY A 259 21.68 -10.05 0.41
N ALA A 260 20.60 -9.31 0.66
CA ALA A 260 19.45 -9.17 -0.21
C ALA A 260 19.14 -7.68 -0.44
N LYS A 261 19.51 -7.16 -1.61
CA LYS A 261 19.32 -5.73 -1.92
C LYS A 261 18.71 -5.57 -3.31
N ARG A 262 17.54 -4.93 -3.39
CA ARG A 262 16.90 -4.59 -4.68
C ARG A 262 17.83 -3.76 -5.58
N THR A 263 18.43 -2.73 -5.00
CA THR A 263 19.45 -1.88 -5.63
C THR A 263 20.66 -1.78 -4.73
N LEU A 264 21.84 -1.88 -5.32
CA LEU A 264 23.11 -1.94 -4.59
C LEU A 264 23.64 -0.55 -4.25
N ARG A 265 23.54 0.40 -5.17
CA ARG A 265 24.11 1.76 -5.12
C ARG A 265 25.57 1.71 -4.63
N GLU A 266 25.88 2.37 -3.52
CA GLU A 266 27.15 2.26 -2.78
C GLU A 266 27.06 1.27 -1.60
N ARG A 267 25.87 0.76 -1.29
CA ARG A 267 25.60 -0.10 -0.12
C ARG A 267 26.17 -1.51 -0.26
N TYR A 268 26.53 -1.93 -1.47
CA TYR A 268 27.27 -3.19 -1.66
C TYR A 268 28.59 -3.20 -0.87
N LYS A 269 29.19 -2.02 -0.64
CA LYS A 269 30.41 -1.87 0.15
C LYS A 269 30.25 -2.41 1.57
N GLN A 270 29.09 -2.24 2.17
CA GLN A 270 28.84 -2.64 3.55
C GLN A 270 28.87 -4.18 3.66
N PHE A 271 28.14 -4.86 2.77
CA PHE A 271 28.15 -6.32 2.66
C PHE A 271 29.54 -6.88 2.33
N THR A 272 30.26 -6.24 1.40
CA THR A 272 31.62 -6.67 1.05
C THR A 272 32.66 -6.40 2.14
N ASN A 273 32.43 -5.44 3.04
CA ASN A 273 33.32 -5.22 4.18
C ASN A 273 33.08 -6.31 5.24
N THR A 274 31.82 -6.69 5.48
CA THR A 274 31.50 -7.87 6.30
C THR A 274 32.08 -9.15 5.73
N ALA A 275 32.28 -9.24 4.41
CA ALA A 275 32.94 -10.38 3.81
C ALA A 275 34.37 -10.58 4.32
N ASP A 276 35.10 -9.52 4.67
CA ASP A 276 36.47 -9.64 5.17
C ASP A 276 36.53 -10.18 6.61
N GLU A 277 35.44 -10.05 7.37
CA GLU A 277 35.37 -10.37 8.82
C GLU A 277 34.45 -11.57 9.15
N SER A 278 33.78 -12.12 8.14
CA SER A 278 32.81 -13.21 8.31
C SER A 278 33.46 -14.59 8.35
N ASP A 279 32.96 -15.42 9.26
CA ASP A 279 33.27 -16.86 9.33
C ASP A 279 32.41 -17.73 8.41
N ALA A 280 31.45 -17.15 7.69
CA ALA A 280 30.62 -17.90 6.75
C ALA A 280 31.48 -18.48 5.61
N ASP A 281 31.33 -19.78 5.35
CA ASP A 281 32.05 -20.48 4.30
C ASP A 281 31.72 -19.93 2.91
N ILE A 282 30.45 -19.53 2.72
CA ILE A 282 29.91 -19.03 1.47
C ILE A 282 29.18 -17.70 1.71
N LEU A 283 29.48 -16.72 0.86
CA LEU A 283 28.84 -15.41 0.88
C LEU A 283 28.10 -15.15 -0.42
N ILE A 284 26.82 -14.80 -0.31
CA ILE A 284 25.94 -14.58 -1.44
C ILE A 284 25.35 -13.17 -1.37
N GLN A 285 25.41 -12.43 -2.46
CA GLN A 285 24.61 -11.24 -2.67
C GLN A 285 23.53 -11.54 -3.70
N VAL A 286 22.26 -11.36 -3.33
CA VAL A 286 21.12 -11.42 -4.25
C VAL A 286 20.66 -10.00 -4.56
N THR A 287 20.49 -9.69 -5.84
CA THR A 287 20.01 -8.37 -6.28
C THR A 287 19.19 -8.42 -7.57
N LEU A 288 18.38 -7.39 -7.83
CA LEU A 288 17.79 -7.19 -9.15
C LEU A 288 18.82 -6.77 -10.19
N GLY A 289 19.94 -6.16 -9.77
CA GLY A 289 21.05 -5.80 -10.66
C GLY A 289 20.83 -4.56 -11.54
N LEU A 290 19.73 -3.82 -11.36
CA LEU A 290 19.41 -2.62 -12.16
C LEU A 290 20.57 -1.62 -12.24
N ASP A 291 21.30 -1.42 -11.15
CA ASP A 291 22.39 -0.46 -10.99
C ASP A 291 23.80 -1.09 -10.90
N LEU A 292 23.90 -2.35 -11.32
CA LEU A 292 25.14 -3.12 -11.40
C LEU A 292 25.90 -2.82 -12.70
N ASN A 293 27.12 -2.31 -12.60
CA ASN A 293 28.02 -2.21 -13.75
C ASN A 293 29.18 -3.21 -13.61
N GLU A 294 29.99 -3.34 -14.65
CA GLU A 294 31.10 -4.29 -14.69
C GLU A 294 32.12 -4.07 -13.55
N ALA A 295 32.46 -2.82 -13.25
CA ALA A 295 33.38 -2.50 -12.14
C ALA A 295 32.83 -2.94 -10.78
N LYS A 296 31.54 -2.72 -10.51
CA LYS A 296 30.87 -3.17 -9.27
C LYS A 296 30.80 -4.69 -9.20
N ALA A 297 30.41 -5.36 -10.29
CA ALA A 297 30.34 -6.81 -10.34
C ALA A 297 31.72 -7.44 -10.06
N ASN A 298 32.78 -6.94 -10.72
CA ASN A 298 34.15 -7.35 -10.45
C ASN A 298 34.57 -7.10 -8.99
N THR A 299 34.19 -5.97 -8.40
CA THR A 299 34.50 -5.69 -7.00
C THR A 299 33.85 -6.70 -6.05
N ILE A 300 32.59 -7.02 -6.26
CA ILE A 300 31.84 -7.97 -5.43
C ILE A 300 32.43 -9.37 -5.58
N VAL A 301 32.64 -9.80 -6.81
CA VAL A 301 32.95 -11.19 -7.12
C VAL A 301 34.44 -11.47 -7.03
N VAL A 302 35.24 -10.72 -7.79
CA VAL A 302 36.68 -10.97 -7.94
C VAL A 302 37.46 -10.48 -6.72
N HIS A 303 37.16 -9.27 -6.24
CA HIS A 303 37.93 -8.67 -5.13
C HIS A 303 37.47 -9.13 -3.75
N LYS A 304 36.23 -9.59 -3.62
CA LYS A 304 35.63 -9.90 -2.30
C LYS A 304 35.18 -11.35 -2.16
N GLY A 305 35.21 -12.13 -3.25
CA GLY A 305 34.83 -13.54 -3.23
C GLY A 305 33.37 -13.75 -2.87
N VAL A 306 32.51 -12.77 -3.15
CA VAL A 306 31.07 -12.86 -2.92
C VAL A 306 30.41 -13.38 -4.20
N ILE A 307 29.66 -14.48 -4.06
CA ILE A 307 28.85 -15.04 -5.14
C ILE A 307 27.65 -14.12 -5.38
N LEU A 308 27.34 -13.85 -6.64
CA LEU A 308 26.32 -12.89 -7.02
C LEU A 308 25.18 -13.59 -7.75
N PHE A 309 23.97 -13.49 -7.20
CA PHE A 309 22.73 -13.88 -7.90
C PHE A 309 22.00 -12.62 -8.36
N VAL A 310 21.69 -12.57 -9.66
CA VAL A 310 21.06 -11.42 -10.32
C VAL A 310 19.75 -11.84 -10.95
N ALA A 311 18.73 -10.97 -10.95
CA ALA A 311 17.51 -11.19 -11.71
C ALA A 311 17.82 -11.63 -13.16
N ASP A 312 17.20 -12.73 -13.59
CA ASP A 312 17.43 -13.36 -14.90
C ASP A 312 17.35 -12.35 -16.04
N GLU A 313 16.33 -11.48 -16.00
CA GLU A 313 16.10 -10.45 -17.01
C GLU A 313 17.29 -9.49 -17.15
N ILE A 314 18.04 -9.26 -16.07
CA ILE A 314 19.24 -8.42 -16.09
C ILE A 314 20.49 -9.21 -16.44
N TYR A 315 20.60 -10.47 -15.99
CA TYR A 315 21.70 -11.37 -16.35
C TYR A 315 21.76 -11.60 -17.86
N ASP A 316 20.63 -11.94 -18.47
CA ASP A 316 20.51 -12.24 -19.90
C ASP A 316 20.83 -11.02 -20.79
N ASN A 317 20.45 -9.83 -20.33
CA ASN A 317 20.64 -8.59 -21.06
C ASN A 317 22.05 -7.97 -20.91
N ARG A 318 22.92 -8.53 -20.07
CA ARG A 318 24.24 -7.94 -19.77
C ARG A 318 25.35 -8.98 -19.92
N SER A 319 25.97 -9.01 -21.09
CA SER A 319 27.04 -9.96 -21.44
C SER A 319 28.20 -10.02 -20.45
N PHE A 320 28.56 -8.90 -19.81
CA PHE A 320 29.64 -8.89 -18.82
C PHE A 320 29.31 -9.76 -17.60
N LEU A 321 28.03 -9.86 -17.20
CA LEU A 321 27.62 -10.73 -16.08
C LEU A 321 27.80 -12.20 -16.43
N GLN A 322 27.51 -12.58 -17.68
CA GLN A 322 27.67 -13.95 -18.18
C GLN A 322 29.14 -14.36 -18.29
N SER A 323 30.04 -13.40 -18.50
CA SER A 323 31.48 -13.65 -18.60
C SER A 323 32.19 -13.80 -17.26
N LEU A 324 31.55 -13.37 -16.16
CA LEU A 324 32.13 -13.42 -14.83
C LEU A 324 31.80 -14.75 -14.14
N ALA A 325 32.85 -15.46 -13.70
CA ALA A 325 32.68 -16.62 -12.82
C ALA A 325 31.95 -16.22 -11.54
N HIS A 326 31.14 -17.12 -10.97
CA HIS A 326 30.40 -16.89 -9.72
C HIS A 326 29.32 -15.80 -9.77
N VAL A 327 28.89 -15.43 -10.97
CA VAL A 327 27.66 -14.66 -11.20
C VAL A 327 26.63 -15.60 -11.82
N TYR A 328 25.46 -15.68 -11.21
CA TYR A 328 24.38 -16.58 -11.59
C TYR A 328 23.07 -15.80 -11.76
N PRO A 329 22.17 -16.24 -12.66
CA PRO A 329 20.78 -15.81 -12.65
C PRO A 329 20.06 -16.36 -11.40
N VAL A 330 18.99 -15.71 -10.93
CA VAL A 330 18.25 -16.15 -9.73
C VAL A 330 17.49 -17.45 -9.96
N SER A 331 17.14 -17.81 -11.20
CA SER A 331 16.61 -19.14 -11.52
C SER A 331 17.57 -20.29 -11.22
N GLU A 332 18.88 -20.02 -11.18
CA GLU A 332 19.89 -20.99 -10.78
C GLU A 332 20.07 -21.07 -9.26
N LEU A 333 19.32 -20.30 -8.46
CA LEU A 333 19.34 -20.43 -6.99
C LEU A 333 18.58 -21.68 -6.56
N THR A 334 19.17 -22.86 -6.75
CA THR A 334 18.65 -24.15 -6.33
C THR A 334 19.48 -24.77 -5.21
N ILE A 335 18.97 -25.82 -4.56
CA ILE A 335 19.72 -26.52 -3.51
C ILE A 335 21.00 -27.17 -4.05
N GLU A 336 20.95 -27.69 -5.27
CA GLU A 336 22.10 -28.28 -5.96
C GLU A 336 23.16 -27.23 -6.26
N THR A 337 22.75 -26.04 -6.71
CA THR A 337 23.68 -24.92 -6.90
C THR A 337 24.36 -24.58 -5.58
N LEU A 338 23.59 -24.43 -4.49
CA LEU A 338 24.16 -24.13 -3.17
C LEU A 338 25.21 -25.16 -2.74
N TYR A 339 24.96 -26.46 -2.89
CA TYR A 339 25.94 -27.52 -2.59
C TYR A 339 27.24 -27.39 -3.37
N ASN A 340 27.16 -26.92 -4.62
CA ASN A 340 28.30 -26.85 -5.54
C ASN A 340 29.03 -25.51 -5.51
N LEU A 341 28.55 -24.51 -4.74
CA LEU A 341 29.25 -23.24 -4.63
C LEU A 341 30.63 -23.43 -3.97
N PRO A 342 31.67 -22.73 -4.46
CA PRO A 342 33.00 -22.81 -3.89
C PRO A 342 33.03 -22.17 -2.50
N SER A 343 33.70 -22.83 -1.58
CA SER A 343 34.06 -22.28 -0.27
C SER A 343 35.08 -21.15 -0.45
N ARG A 344 35.02 -20.13 0.42
CA ARG A 344 36.06 -19.10 0.53
C ARG A 344 37.34 -19.61 1.18
N ARG A 345 37.27 -20.78 1.84
CA ARG A 345 38.38 -21.48 2.52
C ARG A 345 38.82 -22.72 1.74
#